data_AF-A0A972HIN8-F1
#
_entry.id   AF-A0A972HIN8-F1
#
_cell.length_a   1.000
_cell.length_b   1.000
_cell.length_c   1.000
_cell.angle_alpha   90.00
_cell.angle_beta   90.00
_cell.angle_gamma   90.00
#
_symmetry.space_group_name_H-M   'P 1'
#
loop_
_entity.id
_entity.type
_entity.pdbx_description
1 polymer ?
#
loop_
_entity_poly.entity_id
_entity_poly.type
_entity_poly.pdbx_seq_one_letter_code
_entity_poly.pdbx_strand_id
1 'polypeptide(L)'
;MKKFEFRLEKVLEMKERELQREQKALADLLRKQQEAHELLNEKRIMVEGYIQKMEKVASGEAGTLKTYYEYLQALLQEMYHLQNRIIDLEKQADVQRKKLLDVQKEQKILENLKEQNYQKYLEENKKNEQSFLDEIAMLGAQPE
;
A
#
# COMPACT_ATOMS: atom_id res chain seq x y z
N MET A 1 27.03 -3.68 -31.84
CA MET A 1 26.22 -2.54 -31.35
C MET A 1 26.34 -2.43 -29.83
N LYS A 2 26.39 -1.21 -29.28
CA LYS A 2 26.33 -1.03 -27.82
C LYS A 2 24.95 -1.43 -27.32
N LYS A 3 24.87 -2.13 -26.19
CA LYS A 3 23.59 -2.46 -25.53
C LYS A 3 22.92 -1.18 -25.02
N PHE A 4 21.59 -1.15 -24.98
CA PHE A 4 20.85 -0.07 -24.35
C PHE A 4 21.14 -0.01 -22.84
N GLU A 5 21.45 1.18 -22.34
CA GLU A 5 21.66 1.46 -20.93
C GLU A 5 20.83 2.66 -20.49
N PHE A 6 19.90 2.42 -19.56
CA PHE A 6 19.12 3.50 -18.97
C PHE A 6 19.86 4.08 -17.77
N ARG A 7 20.22 5.37 -17.85
CA ARG A 7 21.05 6.05 -16.83
C ARG A 7 20.40 6.07 -15.44
N LEU A 8 19.07 5.97 -15.35
CA LEU A 8 18.33 6.01 -14.09
C LEU A 8 17.81 4.62 -13.66
N GLU A 9 18.36 3.53 -14.20
CA GLU A 9 17.92 2.17 -13.87
C GLU A 9 17.93 1.90 -12.35
N LYS A 10 19.02 2.26 -11.67
CA LYS A 10 19.14 2.12 -10.21
C LYS A 10 18.09 2.93 -9.43
N VAL A 11 17.69 4.09 -9.96
CA VAL A 11 16.67 4.94 -9.34
C VAL A 11 15.29 4.30 -9.51
N LEU A 12 15.01 3.74 -10.69
CA LEU A 12 13.78 2.98 -10.95
C LEU A 12 13.66 1.76 -10.03
N GLU A 13 14.71 0.96 -9.90
CA GLU A 13 14.74 -0.18 -8.97
C GLU A 13 14.56 0.23 -7.49
N MET A 14 15.10 1.40 -7.11
CA MET A 14 14.89 1.94 -5.77
C MET A 14 13.42 2.31 -5.56
N LYS A 15 12.77 2.91 -6.56
CA LYS A 15 11.35 3.28 -6.51
C LYS A 15 10.43 2.06 -6.49
N GLU A 16 10.76 0.98 -7.20
CA GLU A 16 10.04 -0.28 -7.13
C GLU A 16 10.09 -0.89 -5.71
N ARG A 17 11.28 -0.90 -5.08
CA ARG A 17 11.44 -1.36 -3.70
C ARG A 17 10.69 -0.47 -2.71
N GLU A 18 10.74 0.84 -2.91
CA GLU A 18 9.98 1.80 -2.11
C GLU A 18 8.48 1.53 -2.24
N LEU A 19 7.98 1.32 -3.46
CA LEU A 19 6.57 0.99 -3.70
C LEU A 19 6.13 -0.25 -2.92
N GLN A 20 6.91 -1.34 -3.01
CA GLN A 20 6.63 -2.58 -2.29
C GLN A 20 6.60 -2.36 -0.77
N ARG A 21 7.52 -1.55 -0.24
CA ARG A 21 7.54 -1.18 1.19
C ARG A 21 6.29 -0.43 1.58
N GLU A 22 5.88 0.59 0.82
CA GLU A 22 4.70 1.40 1.13
C GLU A 22 3.40 0.59 0.99
N GLN A 23 3.32 -0.35 0.03
CA GLN A 23 2.21 -1.30 -0.11
C GLN A 23 2.09 -2.22 1.10
N LYS A 24 3.22 -2.79 1.55
CA LYS A 24 3.25 -3.64 2.75
C LYS A 24 2.81 -2.87 4.00
N ALA A 25 3.32 -1.65 4.17
CA ALA A 25 2.93 -0.79 5.28
C ALA A 25 1.42 -0.49 5.28
N LEU A 26 0.84 -0.21 4.12
CA LEU A 26 -0.62 -0.01 3.99
C LEU A 26 -1.38 -1.30 4.34
N ALA A 27 -0.96 -2.45 3.82
CA ALA A 27 -1.59 -3.74 4.11
C ALA A 27 -1.57 -4.05 5.62
N ASP A 28 -0.46 -3.78 6.31
CA ASP A 28 -0.33 -3.96 7.75
C ASP A 28 -1.28 -3.04 8.54
N LEU A 29 -1.48 -1.79 8.10
CA LEU A 29 -2.43 -0.87 8.72
C LEU A 29 -3.88 -1.34 8.55
N LEU A 30 -4.25 -1.77 7.34
CA LEU A 30 -5.59 -2.28 7.06
C LEU A 30 -5.89 -3.57 7.83
N ARG A 31 -4.91 -4.47 7.96
CA ARG A 31 -5.05 -5.67 8.78
C ARG A 31 -5.31 -5.32 10.25
N LYS A 32 -4.52 -4.41 10.83
CA LYS A 32 -4.71 -3.95 12.22
C LYS A 32 -6.07 -3.27 12.41
N GLN A 33 -6.54 -2.52 11.42
CA GLN A 33 -7.86 -1.88 11.46
C GLN A 33 -8.96 -2.95 11.48
N GLN A 34 -8.87 -3.96 10.61
CA GLN A 34 -9.81 -5.07 10.56
C GLN A 34 -9.86 -5.85 11.89
N GLU A 35 -8.70 -6.19 12.45
CA GLU A 35 -8.59 -6.85 13.76
C GLU A 35 -9.24 -6.03 14.88
N ALA A 36 -9.06 -4.71 14.87
CA ALA A 36 -9.69 -3.81 15.84
C ALA A 36 -11.22 -3.75 15.69
N HIS A 37 -11.74 -3.78 14.45
CA HIS A 37 -13.18 -3.86 14.20
C HIS A 37 -13.79 -5.18 14.67
N GLU A 38 -13.11 -6.30 14.40
CA GLU A 38 -13.53 -7.62 14.86
C GLU A 38 -13.63 -7.68 16.37
N LEU A 39 -12.58 -7.22 17.06
CA LEU A 39 -12.55 -7.16 18.53
C LEU A 39 -13.63 -6.21 19.09
N LEU A 40 -13.87 -5.07 18.46
CA LEU A 40 -14.94 -4.16 18.86
C LEU A 40 -16.32 -4.83 18.74
N ASN A 41 -16.55 -5.59 17.67
CA ASN A 41 -17.79 -6.31 17.46
C ASN A 41 -17.98 -7.45 18.48
N GLU A 42 -16.92 -8.20 18.78
CA GLU A 42 -16.93 -9.20 19.85
C GLU A 42 -17.32 -8.57 21.19
N LYS A 43 -16.71 -7.43 21.56
CA LYS A 43 -17.03 -6.70 22.79
C LYS A 43 -18.48 -6.20 22.81
N ARG A 44 -19.01 -5.76 21.68
CA ARG A 44 -20.42 -5.36 21.56
C ARG A 44 -21.36 -6.54 21.86
N ILE A 45 -21.07 -7.72 21.29
CA ILE A 45 -21.84 -8.95 21.57
C ILE A 45 -21.74 -9.32 23.05
N MET A 46 -20.55 -9.18 23.66
CA MET A 46 -20.39 -9.41 25.10
C MET A 46 -21.25 -8.47 25.93
N VAL A 47 -21.25 -7.17 25.61
CA VAL A 47 -22.07 -6.16 26.31
C VAL A 47 -23.56 -6.48 26.18
N GLU A 48 -24.05 -6.78 24.98
CA GLU A 48 -25.45 -7.14 24.74
C GLU A 48 -25.85 -8.39 25.55
N GLY A 49 -25.04 -9.44 25.51
CA GLY A 49 -25.27 -10.66 26.28
C GLY A 49 -25.19 -10.43 27.79
N TYR A 50 -24.36 -9.47 28.24
CA TYR A 50 -24.24 -9.13 29.65
C TYR A 50 -25.44 -8.33 30.17
N ILE A 51 -25.94 -7.38 29.38
CA ILE A 51 -27.16 -6.61 29.68
C ILE A 51 -28.36 -7.57 29.81
N GLN A 52 -28.54 -8.49 28.86
CA GLN A 52 -29.62 -9.49 28.93
C GLN A 52 -29.54 -10.38 30.18
N LYS A 53 -28.32 -10.70 30.65
CA LYS A 53 -28.12 -11.45 31.90
C LYS A 53 -28.47 -10.60 33.12
N MET A 54 -28.09 -9.33 33.13
CA MET A 54 -28.43 -8.39 34.20
C MET A 54 -29.93 -8.22 34.37
N GLU A 55 -30.67 -8.05 33.26
CA GLU A 55 -32.14 -7.90 33.28
C GLU A 55 -32.84 -9.12 33.90
N LYS A 56 -32.30 -10.32 33.69
CA LYS A 56 -32.83 -11.57 34.29
C LYS A 56 -32.50 -11.73 35.77
N VAL A 57 -31.47 -11.03 36.27
CA VAL A 57 -30.98 -11.09 37.65
C VAL A 57 -31.49 -9.90 38.49
N ALA A 58 -32.35 -9.05 37.92
CA ALA A 58 -32.84 -7.80 38.52
C ALA A 58 -33.59 -7.93 39.87
N SER A 59 -33.76 -9.14 40.40
CA SER A 59 -34.25 -9.43 41.77
C SER A 59 -33.16 -9.79 42.79
N GLY A 60 -31.87 -9.69 42.44
CA GLY A 60 -30.73 -10.13 43.25
C GLY A 60 -30.14 -9.11 44.25
N GLU A 61 -29.29 -9.59 45.16
CA GLU A 61 -28.56 -8.78 46.16
C GLU A 61 -27.72 -7.63 45.55
N ALA A 62 -27.68 -6.49 46.24
CA ALA A 62 -26.99 -5.27 45.79
C ALA A 62 -25.50 -5.44 45.46
N GLY A 63 -24.79 -6.38 46.12
CA GLY A 63 -23.38 -6.68 45.83
C GLY A 63 -23.17 -7.31 44.45
N THR A 64 -24.12 -8.13 44.01
CA THR A 64 -24.15 -8.72 42.67
C THR A 64 -24.28 -7.61 41.64
N LEU A 65 -25.30 -6.74 41.77
CA LEU A 65 -25.53 -5.61 40.86
C LEU A 65 -24.31 -4.69 40.69
N LYS A 66 -23.56 -4.41 41.77
CA LYS A 66 -22.34 -3.59 41.70
C LYS A 66 -21.26 -4.23 40.83
N THR A 67 -21.01 -5.53 41.01
CA THR A 67 -20.00 -6.28 40.22
C THR A 67 -20.36 -6.27 38.73
N TYR A 68 -21.65 -6.44 38.43
CA TYR A 68 -22.13 -6.37 37.05
C TYR A 68 -21.91 -4.98 36.44
N TYR A 69 -22.22 -3.92 37.18
CA TYR A 69 -22.01 -2.57 36.70
C TYR A 69 -20.52 -2.25 36.44
N GLU A 70 -19.62 -2.65 37.35
CA GLU A 70 -18.18 -2.43 37.20
C GLU A 70 -17.61 -3.13 35.96
N TYR A 71 -18.02 -4.38 35.71
CA TYR A 71 -17.59 -5.11 34.51
C TYR A 71 -18.14 -4.48 33.23
N LEU A 72 -19.40 -4.04 33.22
CA LEU A 72 -19.99 -3.35 32.08
C LEU A 72 -19.24 -2.04 31.78
N GLN A 73 -18.88 -1.26 32.80
CA GLN A 73 -18.08 -0.05 32.64
C GLN A 73 -16.71 -0.36 32.03
N ALA A 74 -16.03 -1.43 32.50
CA ALA A 74 -14.75 -1.85 31.92
C ALA A 74 -14.88 -2.20 30.43
N LEU A 75 -15.90 -2.97 30.03
CA LEU A 75 -16.16 -3.29 28.63
C LEU A 75 -16.42 -2.04 27.78
N LEU A 76 -17.20 -1.08 28.28
CA LEU A 76 -17.48 0.17 27.57
C LEU A 76 -16.21 1.01 27.40
N GLN A 77 -15.33 1.07 28.40
CA GLN A 77 -14.04 1.75 28.30
C GLN A 77 -13.12 1.06 27.27
N GLU A 78 -13.04 -0.27 27.27
CA GLU A 78 -12.29 -1.01 26.25
C GLU A 78 -12.81 -0.72 24.83
N MET A 79 -14.13 -0.71 24.64
CA MET A 79 -14.76 -0.37 23.36
C MET A 79 -14.44 1.06 22.93
N TYR A 80 -14.46 2.03 23.86
CA TYR A 80 -14.08 3.40 23.58
C TYR A 80 -12.63 3.51 23.11
N HIS A 81 -11.70 2.79 23.75
CA HIS A 81 -10.31 2.75 23.31
C HIS A 81 -10.14 2.09 21.92
N LEU A 82 -10.87 1.02 21.63
CA LEU A 82 -10.86 0.37 20.31
C LEU A 82 -11.39 1.29 19.21
N GLN A 83 -12.48 2.02 19.47
CA GLN A 83 -13.02 3.00 18.53
C GLN A 83 -12.00 4.11 18.21
N ASN A 84 -11.36 4.67 19.24
CA ASN A 84 -10.30 5.66 19.02
C ASN A 84 -9.11 5.08 18.25
N ARG A 85 -8.75 3.82 18.51
CA ARG A 85 -7.68 3.13 17.80
C ARG A 85 -8.03 2.92 16.32
N ILE A 86 -9.26 2.57 16.00
CA ILE A 86 -9.75 2.46 14.61
C ILE A 86 -9.60 3.79 13.89
N ILE A 87 -10.05 4.89 14.50
CA ILE A 87 -9.95 6.25 13.93
C ILE A 87 -8.48 6.64 13.67
N ASP A 88 -7.58 6.29 14.59
CA ASP A 88 -6.14 6.53 14.44
C ASP A 88 -5.54 5.69 13.29
N LEU A 89 -5.91 4.41 13.20
CA LEU A 89 -5.48 3.52 12.11
C LEU A 89 -5.99 3.99 10.74
N GLU A 90 -7.22 4.50 10.67
CA GLU A 90 -7.79 5.10 9.45
C GLU A 90 -6.97 6.30 8.98
N LYS A 91 -6.66 7.23 9.90
CA LYS A 91 -5.82 8.40 9.59
C LYS A 91 -4.44 7.99 9.10
N GLN A 92 -3.83 6.99 9.73
CA GLN A 92 -2.54 6.46 9.31
C GLN A 92 -2.62 5.80 7.93
N ALA A 93 -3.67 5.03 7.66
CA ALA A 93 -3.89 4.41 6.36
C ALA A 93 -4.08 5.46 5.26
N ASP A 94 -4.79 6.56 5.52
CA ASP A 94 -4.97 7.65 4.56
C ASP A 94 -3.66 8.38 4.24
N VAL A 95 -2.84 8.65 5.25
CA VAL A 95 -1.48 9.20 5.04
C VAL A 95 -0.65 8.23 4.21
N GLN A 96 -0.72 6.93 4.51
CA GLN A 96 0.02 5.90 3.82
C GLN A 96 -0.43 5.73 2.35
N ARG A 97 -1.73 5.84 2.07
CA ARG A 97 -2.28 5.85 0.70
C ARG A 97 -1.72 7.01 -0.12
N LYS A 98 -1.63 8.21 0.46
CA LYS A 98 -1.05 9.38 -0.22
C LYS A 98 0.43 9.14 -0.59
N LYS A 99 1.23 8.65 0.36
CA LYS A 99 2.63 8.28 0.10
C LYS A 99 2.75 7.25 -1.02
N LEU A 100 1.93 6.21 -0.97
CA LEU A 100 1.91 5.16 -1.98
C LEU A 100 1.61 5.74 -3.37
N LEU A 101 0.59 6.60 -3.48
CA LEU A 101 0.23 7.26 -4.74
C LEU A 101 1.37 8.11 -5.30
N ASP A 102 2.10 8.83 -4.44
CA ASP A 102 3.20 9.68 -4.89
C ASP A 102 4.38 8.85 -5.38
N VAL A 103 4.73 7.77 -4.68
CA VAL A 103 5.76 6.81 -5.14
C VAL A 103 5.35 6.14 -6.46
N GLN A 104 4.08 5.78 -6.63
CA GLN A 104 3.56 5.22 -7.89
C GLN A 104 3.70 6.21 -9.05
N LYS A 105 3.39 7.50 -8.83
CA LYS A 105 3.55 8.52 -9.87
C LYS A 105 5.02 8.66 -10.28
N GLU A 106 5.93 8.75 -9.31
CA GLU A 106 7.36 8.88 -9.58
C GLU A 106 7.92 7.67 -10.32
N GLN A 107 7.56 6.46 -9.90
CA GLN A 107 7.92 5.23 -10.62
C GLN A 107 7.39 5.29 -12.06
N LYS A 108 6.13 5.69 -12.26
CA LYS A 108 5.54 5.73 -13.59
C LYS A 108 6.22 6.72 -14.53
N ILE A 109 6.64 7.86 -13.99
CA ILE A 109 7.43 8.84 -14.74
C ILE A 109 8.76 8.22 -15.20
N LEU A 110 9.45 7.48 -14.33
CA LEU A 110 10.73 6.83 -14.65
C LEU A 110 10.56 5.72 -15.70
N GLU A 111 9.50 4.91 -15.59
CA GLU A 111 9.17 3.89 -16.61
C GLU A 111 8.94 4.53 -17.98
N ASN A 112 8.12 5.59 -18.04
CA ASN A 112 7.83 6.29 -19.28
C ASN A 112 9.10 6.91 -19.88
N LEU A 113 9.98 7.47 -19.05
CA LEU A 113 11.26 8.01 -19.49
C LEU A 113 12.20 6.92 -20.02
N LYS A 114 12.23 5.75 -19.38
CA LYS A 114 13.00 4.60 -19.86
C LYS A 114 12.51 4.14 -21.23
N GLU A 115 11.20 4.02 -21.40
CA GLU A 115 10.58 3.65 -22.67
C GLU A 115 10.92 4.64 -23.79
N GLN A 116 10.77 5.94 -23.53
CA GLN A 116 11.13 6.98 -24.50
C GLN A 116 12.62 6.93 -24.91
N ASN A 117 13.52 6.71 -23.95
CA ASN A 117 14.95 6.57 -24.26
C ASN A 117 15.24 5.30 -25.05
N TYR A 118 14.52 4.21 -24.77
CA TYR A 118 14.67 2.96 -25.51
C TYR A 118 14.22 3.11 -26.96
N GLN A 119 13.09 3.78 -27.21
CA GLN A 119 12.63 4.06 -28.58
C GLN A 119 13.65 4.90 -29.36
N LYS A 120 14.20 5.96 -28.75
CA LYS A 120 15.27 6.76 -29.39
C LYS A 120 16.51 5.93 -29.72
N TYR A 121 16.94 5.06 -28.81
CA TYR A 121 18.06 4.16 -29.05
C TYR A 121 17.79 3.22 -30.24
N LEU A 122 16.57 2.70 -30.37
CA LEU A 122 16.18 1.87 -31.51
C LEU A 122 16.19 2.66 -32.84
N GLU A 123 15.70 3.89 -32.83
CA GLU A 123 15.72 4.78 -34.00
C GLU A 123 17.15 5.10 -34.43
N GLU A 124 18.03 5.44 -33.49
CA GLU A 124 19.45 5.72 -33.76
C GLU A 124 20.17 4.49 -34.31
N ASN A 125 19.94 3.31 -33.75
CA ASN A 125 20.53 2.07 -34.27
C ASN A 125 20.08 1.76 -35.69
N LYS A 126 18.78 1.91 -36.00
CA LYS A 126 18.27 1.72 -37.37
C LYS A 126 18.91 2.69 -38.35
N LYS A 127 19.05 3.96 -37.95
CA LYS A 127 19.71 4.97 -38.78
C LYS A 127 21.18 4.62 -39.03
N ASN A 128 21.90 4.19 -38.00
CA ASN A 128 23.30 3.78 -38.13
C ASN A 128 23.47 2.53 -39.01
N GLU A 129 22.59 1.54 -38.90
CA GLU A 129 22.57 0.37 -39.79
C GLU A 129 22.34 0.77 -41.24
N GLN A 130 21.36 1.63 -41.49
CA GLN A 130 21.06 2.10 -42.84
C GLN A 130 22.24 2.86 -43.45
N SER A 131 22.84 3.81 -42.70
CA SER A 131 24.03 4.53 -43.18
C SER A 131 25.21 3.61 -43.46
N PHE A 132 25.43 2.58 -42.62
CA PHE A 132 26.47 1.59 -42.86
C PHE A 132 26.22 0.74 -44.12
N LEU A 133 24.97 0.34 -44.37
CA LEU A 133 24.60 -0.38 -45.59
C LEU A 133 24.77 0.48 -46.85
N ASP A 134 24.37 1.75 -46.80
CA ASP A 134 24.55 2.71 -47.90
C ASP A 134 26.04 2.93 -48.22
N GLU A 135 26.91 3.02 -47.20
CA GLU A 135 28.35 3.11 -47.37
C GLU A 135 28.95 1.86 -48.04
N ILE A 136 28.53 0.66 -47.62
CA ILE A 136 28.97 -0.60 -48.26
C ILE A 136 28.51 -0.65 -49.72
N ALA A 137 27.27 -0.25 -50.01
CA ALA A 137 26.74 -0.25 -51.37
C ALA A 137 27.53 0.71 -52.29
N MET A 138 27.93 1.88 -51.78
CA MET A 138 28.76 2.82 -52.53
C MET A 138 30.18 2.29 -52.80
N LEU A 139 30.79 1.62 -51.82
CA LEU A 139 32.13 1.02 -51.97
C LEU A 139 32.13 -0.19 -52.92
N GLY A 140 31.08 -1.00 -52.92
CA GLY A 140 30.92 -2.16 -53.80
C GLY A 140 30.48 -1.84 -55.23
N ALA A 141 30.04 -0.61 -55.51
CA ALA A 141 29.52 -0.19 -56.81
C ALA A 141 30.56 0.53 -57.70
N GLN A 142 31.84 0.62 -57.30
CA GLN A 142 32.90 1.09 -58.18
C GLN A 142 33.30 -0.02 -59.18
N PRO A 143 33.10 0.16 -60.49
CA PRO A 143 33.59 -0.78 -61.50
C PRO A 143 35.10 -0.57 -61.71
N GLU A 144 35.84 -1.67 -61.90
CA GLU A 144 37.22 -1.69 -62.44
C GLU A 144 37.27 -1.17 -63.89
#